data_AF-A0A2H9Q2Y7-F1
#
_entry.id   AF-A0A2H9Q2Y7-F1
#
_cell.length_a   1.000
_cell.length_b   1.000
_cell.length_c   1.000
_cell.angle_alpha   90.00
_cell.angle_beta   90.00
_cell.angle_gamma   90.00
#
_symmetry.space_group_name_H-M   'P 1'
#
loop_
_entity.id
_entity.type
_entity.pdbx_description
1 polymer ?
#
loop_
_entity_poly.entity_id
_entity_poly.type
_entity_poly.pdbx_seq_one_letter_code
_entity_poly.pdbx_strand_id
1 'polypeptide(L)'
;MEIIADLQIHSKYARATSKDLSFENLEKYARMKGINLLGVGDFQHPEHREEITKKLKEDDKGILWTKTGFAFLWQTEISLMYSENGKRRAVHLLVFAPNGKIADKIILYLGSKGRLDYDGRPIFGITCRDAVKDLKEID
;
A
#
# COMPACT_ATOMS: atom_id res chain seq x y z
N MET A 1 -1.08 14.89 -21.30
CA MET A 1 -1.86 13.66 -21.07
C MET A 1 -2.52 13.80 -19.72
N GLU A 2 -3.83 13.63 -19.65
CA GLU A 2 -4.58 13.65 -18.40
C GLU A 2 -4.53 12.26 -17.75
N ILE A 3 -4.37 12.20 -16.43
CA ILE A 3 -4.35 10.96 -15.65
C ILE A 3 -5.34 11.13 -14.50
N ILE A 4 -6.33 10.25 -14.43
CA ILE A 4 -7.23 10.10 -13.30
C ILE A 4 -6.70 8.94 -12.46
N ALA A 5 -6.40 9.20 -11.19
CA ALA A 5 -5.81 8.21 -10.29
C ALA A 5 -6.65 8.00 -9.03
N ASP A 6 -6.72 6.75 -8.57
CA ASP A 6 -7.25 6.40 -7.25
C ASP A 6 -6.13 5.71 -6.45
N LEU A 7 -5.55 6.48 -5.53
CA LEU A 7 -4.29 6.16 -4.86
C LEU A 7 -4.49 5.72 -3.41
N GLN A 8 -5.69 5.29 -3.03
CA GLN A 8 -5.94 4.70 -1.73
C GLN A 8 -6.87 3.50 -1.89
N ILE A 9 -6.27 2.35 -2.17
CA ILE A 9 -6.95 1.07 -2.32
C ILE A 9 -6.49 0.14 -1.19
N HIS A 10 -7.34 -0.84 -0.88
CA HIS A 10 -6.98 -1.98 -0.05
C HIS A 10 -7.05 -3.27 -0.86
N SER A 11 -6.30 -4.26 -0.41
CA SER A 11 -6.37 -5.64 -0.87
C SER A 11 -7.54 -6.38 -0.21
N LYS A 12 -7.79 -7.63 -0.65
CA LYS A 12 -8.67 -8.58 0.03
C LYS A 12 -8.18 -9.01 1.44
N TYR A 13 -6.95 -8.65 1.81
CA TYR A 13 -6.33 -8.99 3.09
C TYR A 13 -6.57 -7.94 4.18
N ALA A 14 -7.05 -6.74 3.80
CA ALA A 14 -7.56 -5.78 4.78
C ALA A 14 -8.88 -6.23 5.38
N ARG A 15 -9.15 -5.83 6.63
CA ARG A 15 -10.44 -6.12 7.26
C ARG A 15 -11.60 -5.41 6.56
N ALA A 16 -12.74 -6.10 6.51
CA ALA A 16 -13.99 -5.61 5.97
C ALA A 16 -13.93 -5.17 4.49
N THR A 17 -12.99 -5.72 3.72
CA THR A 17 -12.93 -5.54 2.27
C THR A 17 -13.51 -6.75 1.52
N SER A 18 -13.84 -6.55 0.24
CA SER A 18 -14.36 -7.64 -0.59
C SER A 18 -13.28 -8.70 -0.86
N LYS A 19 -13.67 -9.98 -0.81
CA LYS A 19 -12.81 -11.10 -1.21
C LYS A 19 -12.46 -11.08 -2.71
N ASP A 20 -13.25 -10.35 -3.50
CA ASP A 20 -13.06 -10.23 -4.95
C ASP A 20 -12.08 -9.11 -5.35
N LEU A 21 -11.40 -8.48 -4.38
CA LEU A 21 -10.35 -7.48 -4.65
C LEU A 21 -9.08 -8.16 -5.19
N SER A 22 -9.09 -8.41 -6.49
CA SER A 22 -7.94 -8.86 -7.28
C SER A 22 -7.51 -7.78 -8.28
N PHE A 23 -6.26 -7.84 -8.76
CA PHE A 23 -5.77 -6.91 -9.79
C PHE A 23 -6.61 -6.96 -11.08
N GLU A 24 -7.14 -8.13 -11.45
CA GLU A 24 -8.01 -8.27 -12.62
C GLU A 24 -9.34 -7.52 -12.45
N ASN A 25 -9.96 -7.64 -11.28
CA ASN A 25 -11.20 -6.93 -10.99
C ASN A 25 -10.96 -5.42 -10.81
N LEU A 26 -9.89 -5.04 -10.10
CA LEU A 26 -9.50 -3.65 -9.93
C LEU A 26 -9.28 -2.97 -11.28
N GLU A 27 -8.50 -3.57 -12.19
CA GLU A 27 -8.30 -3.06 -13.54
C GLU A 27 -9.63 -2.96 -14.31
N LYS A 28 -10.43 -4.03 -14.32
CA LYS A 28 -11.72 -4.07 -15.02
C LYS A 28 -12.59 -2.88 -14.63
N TYR A 29 -12.80 -2.66 -13.33
CA TYR A 29 -13.67 -1.60 -12.84
C TYR A 29 -13.03 -0.21 -12.93
N ALA A 30 -11.70 -0.10 -12.80
CA ALA A 30 -11.00 1.16 -13.03
C ALA A 30 -11.19 1.65 -14.46
N ARG A 31 -11.04 0.76 -15.46
CA ARG A 31 -11.28 1.09 -16.87
C ARG A 31 -12.73 1.52 -17.12
N MET A 32 -13.70 0.80 -16.54
CA MET A 32 -15.12 1.19 -16.63
C MET A 32 -15.39 2.56 -16.00
N LYS A 33 -14.71 2.89 -14.90
CA LYS A 33 -14.83 4.17 -14.18
C LYS A 33 -14.04 5.32 -14.82
N GLY A 34 -13.17 5.03 -15.80
CA GLY A 34 -12.28 6.02 -16.42
C GLY A 34 -11.02 6.34 -15.62
N ILE A 35 -10.64 5.50 -14.66
CA ILE A 35 -9.40 5.63 -13.89
C ILE A 35 -8.24 5.03 -14.69
N ASN A 36 -7.10 5.71 -14.72
CA ASN A 36 -5.91 5.32 -15.48
C ASN A 36 -4.81 4.69 -14.60
N LEU A 37 -4.83 4.98 -13.30
CA LEU A 37 -3.79 4.60 -12.35
C LEU A 37 -4.39 4.26 -10.98
N LEU A 38 -3.94 3.16 -10.39
CA LEU A 38 -4.35 2.74 -9.05
C LEU A 38 -3.16 2.61 -8.08
N GLY A 39 -3.41 2.73 -6.78
CA GLY A 39 -2.52 2.14 -5.78
C GLY A 39 -2.69 0.61 -5.73
N VAL A 40 -1.61 -0.14 -5.44
CA VAL A 40 -1.73 -1.59 -5.22
C VAL A 40 -2.46 -1.95 -3.92
N GLY A 41 -2.47 -1.03 -2.95
CA GLY A 41 -2.89 -1.30 -1.57
C GLY A 41 -1.95 -2.28 -0.85
N ASP A 42 -1.87 -2.13 0.48
CA ASP A 42 -1.40 -3.15 1.42
C ASP A 42 -0.12 -3.93 1.03
N PHE A 43 0.84 -3.32 0.33
CA PHE A 43 1.99 -4.05 -0.25
C PHE A 43 2.85 -4.78 0.79
N GLN A 44 2.74 -4.41 2.06
CA GLN A 44 3.45 -5.04 3.19
C GLN A 44 2.83 -6.34 3.67
N HIS A 45 1.60 -6.64 3.28
CA HIS A 45 0.99 -7.93 3.61
C HIS A 45 1.70 -9.02 2.80
N PRO A 46 2.25 -10.08 3.45
CA PRO A 46 3.15 -11.03 2.79
C PRO A 46 2.50 -11.76 1.60
N GLU A 47 1.26 -12.20 1.75
CA GLU A 47 0.55 -12.86 0.64
C GLU A 47 0.21 -11.89 -0.50
N HIS A 48 -0.11 -10.64 -0.18
CA HIS A 48 -0.41 -9.63 -1.21
C HIS A 48 0.85 -9.21 -1.97
N ARG A 49 1.99 -9.11 -1.26
CA ARG A 49 3.30 -8.85 -1.86
C ARG A 49 3.69 -9.92 -2.88
N GLU A 50 3.38 -11.18 -2.58
CA GLU A 50 3.58 -12.29 -3.50
C GLU A 50 2.65 -12.18 -4.73
N GLU A 51 1.38 -11.83 -4.53
CA GLU A 51 0.43 -11.58 -5.63
C GLU A 51 0.88 -10.43 -6.54
N ILE A 52 1.34 -9.30 -5.98
CA ILE A 52 1.90 -8.16 -6.72
C ILE A 52 3.04 -8.65 -7.63
N THR A 53 3.99 -9.40 -7.07
CA THR A 53 5.16 -9.90 -7.82
C THR A 53 4.78 -10.88 -8.93
N LYS A 54 3.75 -11.69 -8.72
CA LYS A 54 3.28 -12.67 -9.72
C LYS A 54 2.49 -12.02 -10.85
N LYS A 55 1.73 -10.96 -10.57
CA LYS A 55 0.74 -10.40 -11.50
C LYS A 55 1.17 -9.10 -12.17
N LEU A 56 2.04 -8.32 -11.52
CA LEU A 56 2.48 -7.01 -11.98
C LEU A 56 3.97 -7.03 -12.33
N LYS A 57 4.34 -6.26 -13.35
CA LYS A 57 5.73 -6.04 -13.73
C LYS A 57 6.10 -4.60 -13.49
N GLU A 58 7.16 -4.37 -12.72
CA GLU A 58 7.71 -3.03 -12.50
C GLU A 58 8.55 -2.56 -13.70
N ASP A 59 8.43 -1.29 -14.07
CA ASP A 59 9.28 -0.63 -15.05
C ASP A 59 10.47 0.11 -14.41
N ASP A 60 11.31 0.74 -15.23
CA ASP A 60 12.50 1.49 -14.78
C ASP A 60 12.18 2.75 -13.96
N LYS A 61 10.91 3.15 -13.89
CA LYS A 61 10.41 4.30 -13.13
C LYS A 61 9.67 3.89 -11.86
N GLY A 62 9.59 2.59 -11.55
CA GLY A 62 8.89 2.07 -10.39
C GLY A 62 7.37 1.98 -10.55
N ILE A 63 6.86 2.10 -11.79
CA ILE A 63 5.44 1.90 -12.09
C ILE A 63 5.20 0.42 -12.33
N LEU A 64 4.13 -0.09 -11.73
CA LEU A 64 3.71 -1.48 -11.87
C LEU A 64 2.69 -1.61 -13.00
N TRP A 65 2.87 -2.60 -13.85
CA TRP A 65 2.02 -2.80 -15.03
C TRP A 65 1.39 -4.18 -15.03
N THR A 66 0.09 -4.25 -15.31
CA THR A 66 -0.55 -5.51 -15.67
C THR A 66 -0.13 -5.94 -17.08
N LYS A 67 -0.35 -7.21 -17.42
CA LYS A 67 -0.08 -7.75 -18.77
C LYS A 67 -0.84 -7.02 -19.88
N THR A 68 -1.98 -6.41 -19.54
CA THR A 68 -2.86 -5.62 -20.41
C THR A 68 -2.54 -4.12 -20.39
N GLY A 69 -1.47 -3.70 -19.70
CA GLY A 69 -0.97 -2.33 -19.71
C GLY A 69 -1.77 -1.37 -18.83
N PHE A 70 -2.36 -1.83 -17.73
CA PHE A 70 -2.92 -0.95 -16.70
C PHE A 70 -1.87 -0.64 -15.64
N ALA A 71 -1.80 0.61 -15.19
CA ALA A 71 -0.76 1.10 -14.30
C ALA A 71 -1.18 1.06 -12.82
N PHE A 72 -0.23 0.70 -11.96
CA PHE A 72 -0.33 0.69 -10.51
C PHE A 72 0.90 1.37 -9.86
N LEU A 73 0.73 1.92 -8.66
CA LEU A 73 1.80 2.43 -7.79
C LEU A 73 1.93 1.61 -6.51
N TRP A 74 3.15 1.53 -5.97
CA TRP A 74 3.38 1.02 -4.62
C TRP A 74 2.74 1.93 -3.58
N GLN A 75 1.64 1.46 -3.02
CA GLN A 75 0.85 2.17 -2.03
C GLN A 75 0.43 1.23 -0.91
N THR A 76 0.50 1.73 0.33
CA THR A 76 -0.09 1.09 1.51
C THR A 76 -0.72 2.12 2.45
N GLU A 77 -1.57 1.68 3.36
CA GLU A 77 -2.04 2.45 4.50
C GLU A 77 -1.67 1.70 5.79
N ILE A 78 -1.15 2.42 6.79
CA ILE A 78 -0.92 1.89 8.14
C ILE A 78 -1.76 2.65 9.16
N SER A 79 -2.13 1.99 10.25
CA SER A 79 -2.85 2.63 11.36
C SER A 79 -1.90 2.91 12.52
N LEU A 80 -1.85 4.16 12.97
CA LEU A 80 -1.05 4.61 14.09
C LEU A 80 -1.97 4.84 15.30
N MET A 81 -1.82 3.98 16.31
CA MET A 81 -2.60 4.04 17.55
C MET A 81 -1.69 4.26 18.74
N TYR A 82 -1.68 5.48 19.28
CA TYR A 82 -0.82 5.88 20.39
C TYR A 82 -1.54 6.84 21.33
N SER A 83 -0.95 7.12 22.50
CA SER A 83 -1.46 8.10 23.44
C SER A 83 -0.55 9.32 23.47
N GLU A 84 -1.12 10.52 23.42
CA GLU A 84 -0.40 11.78 23.48
C GLU A 84 -1.19 12.78 24.32
N ASN A 85 -0.54 13.44 25.28
CA ASN A 85 -1.17 14.42 26.19
C ASN A 85 -2.45 13.89 26.85
N GLY A 86 -2.42 12.63 27.31
CA GLY A 86 -3.55 11.96 27.96
C GLY A 86 -4.71 11.57 27.03
N LYS A 87 -4.58 11.73 25.70
CA LYS A 87 -5.61 11.37 24.72
C LYS A 87 -5.13 10.26 23.80
N ARG A 88 -6.02 9.31 23.51
CA ARG A 88 -5.78 8.28 22.49
C ARG A 88 -5.91 8.88 21.10
N ARG A 89 -4.98 8.51 20.22
CA ARG A 89 -4.96 8.82 18.79
C ARG A 89 -5.14 7.54 18.00
N ALA A 90 -5.85 7.65 16.88
CA ALA A 90 -6.00 6.61 15.87
C ALA A 90 -5.95 7.34 14.53
N VAL A 91 -4.79 7.29 13.87
CA VAL A 91 -4.51 8.06 12.67
C VAL A 91 -4.07 7.10 11.58
N HIS A 92 -4.67 7.18 10.41
CA HIS A 92 -4.19 6.43 9.26
C HIS A 92 -3.14 7.23 8.51
N LEU A 93 -2.09 6.56 8.07
CA LEU A 93 -1.02 7.14 7.27
C LEU A 93 -0.93 6.40 5.94
N LEU A 94 -1.18 7.13 4.85
CA LEU A 94 -0.98 6.67 3.48
C LEU A 94 0.50 6.79 3.13
N VAL A 95 1.09 5.70 2.62
CA VAL A 95 2.52 5.59 2.32
C VAL A 95 2.68 5.13 0.88
N PHE A 96 3.52 5.85 0.14
CA PHE A 96 3.92 5.50 -1.22
C PHE A 96 5.40 5.15 -1.26
N ALA A 97 5.76 4.12 -2.02
CA ALA A 97 7.15 3.80 -2.32
C ALA A 97 7.46 4.17 -3.78
N PRO A 98 8.64 4.72 -4.09
CA PRO A 98 9.01 5.05 -5.46
C PRO A 98 9.29 3.83 -6.35
N ASN A 99 9.55 2.66 -5.76
CA ASN A 99 9.75 1.39 -6.46
C ASN A 99 9.73 0.21 -5.47
N GLY A 100 9.79 -1.01 -5.99
CA GLY A 100 9.75 -2.25 -5.21
C GLY A 100 10.90 -2.40 -4.24
N LYS A 101 12.10 -1.91 -4.58
CA LYS A 101 13.26 -1.94 -3.67
C LYS A 101 13.02 -1.10 -2.41
N ILE A 102 12.44 0.09 -2.57
CA ILE A 102 12.08 0.93 -1.42
C ILE A 102 10.87 0.35 -0.68
N ALA A 103 9.90 -0.20 -1.39
CA ALA A 103 8.78 -0.89 -0.76
C ALA A 103 9.28 -2.01 0.16
N ASP A 104 10.23 -2.83 -0.29
CA ASP A 104 10.80 -3.92 0.52
C ASP A 104 11.54 -3.40 1.77
N LYS A 105 12.25 -2.26 1.67
CA LYS A 105 12.86 -1.62 2.85
C LYS A 105 11.81 -1.08 3.82
N ILE A 106 10.71 -0.51 3.32
CA ILE A 106 9.57 -0.10 4.15
C ILE A 106 8.96 -1.32 4.85
N ILE A 107 8.82 -2.46 4.16
CA ILE A 107 8.31 -3.71 4.75
C ILE A 107 9.21 -4.16 5.90
N LEU A 108 10.54 -4.15 5.71
CA LEU A 108 11.49 -4.50 6.77
C LEU A 108 11.36 -3.56 7.98
N TYR A 109 11.27 -2.25 7.74
CA TYR A 109 11.06 -1.27 8.80
C TYR A 109 9.76 -1.55 9.56
N LEU A 110 8.62 -1.69 8.87
CA LEU A 110 7.33 -1.95 9.50
C LEU A 110 7.33 -3.28 10.27
N GLY A 111 7.98 -4.32 9.71
CA GLY A 111 8.15 -5.62 10.35
C GLY A 111 8.97 -5.56 11.65
N SER A 112 9.92 -4.62 11.76
CA SER A 112 10.65 -4.38 13.01
C SER A 112 9.77 -3.75 14.11
N LYS A 113 8.61 -3.18 13.74
CA LYS A 113 7.69 -2.48 14.65
C LYS A 113 6.47 -3.31 15.02
N GLY A 114 6.15 -4.37 14.27
CA GLY A 114 4.98 -5.20 14.53
C GLY A 114 4.69 -6.23 13.43
N ARG A 115 3.60 -6.97 13.63
CA ARG A 115 3.14 -8.00 12.69
C ARG A 115 2.52 -7.39 11.43
N LEU A 116 2.74 -8.03 10.29
CA LEU A 116 2.25 -7.59 8.97
C LEU A 116 1.28 -8.59 8.31
N ASP A 117 1.10 -9.78 8.90
CA ASP A 117 0.45 -10.95 8.31
C ASP A 117 -1.04 -11.10 8.66
N TYR A 118 -1.59 -10.22 9.50
CA TYR A 118 -2.94 -10.39 10.05
C TYR A 118 -3.99 -9.42 9.47
N ASP A 119 -3.56 -8.37 8.79
CA ASP A 119 -4.40 -7.32 8.24
C ASP A 119 -3.64 -6.56 7.15
N GLY A 120 -4.32 -6.22 6.05
CA GLY A 120 -3.83 -5.32 5.03
C GLY A 120 -3.52 -3.90 5.53
N ARG A 121 -4.14 -3.46 6.65
CA ARG A 121 -3.75 -2.25 7.38
C ARG A 121 -3.29 -2.58 8.80
N PRO A 122 -1.99 -2.90 8.99
CA PRO A 122 -1.44 -3.18 10.31
C PRO A 122 -1.45 -1.94 11.20
N ILE A 123 -1.66 -2.18 12.49
CA ILE A 123 -1.69 -1.17 13.55
C ILE A 123 -0.33 -1.11 14.27
N PHE A 124 0.21 0.08 14.46
CA PHE A 124 1.45 0.35 15.18
C PHE A 124 1.27 1.38 16.29
N GLY A 125 2.05 1.22 17.36
CA GLY A 125 2.11 2.15 18.50
C GLY A 125 3.05 3.35 18.30
N ILE A 126 3.33 3.73 17.06
CA ILE A 126 4.32 4.77 16.70
C ILE A 126 3.58 6.10 16.50
N THR A 127 4.21 7.21 16.89
CA THR A 127 3.63 8.54 16.63
C THR A 127 3.68 8.87 15.13
N CYS A 128 2.80 9.75 14.65
CA CYS A 128 2.85 10.21 13.25
C CYS A 128 4.20 10.86 12.92
N ARG A 129 4.79 11.60 13.88
CA ARG A 129 6.07 12.28 13.70
C ARG A 129 7.20 11.28 13.46
N ASP A 130 7.31 10.27 14.33
CA ASP A 130 8.39 9.28 14.25
C ASP A 130 8.22 8.39 13.03
N ALA A 131 6.99 7.98 12.70
CA ALA A 131 6.73 7.21 11.49
C ALA A 131 7.15 7.97 10.22
N VAL A 132 6.77 9.24 10.09
CA VAL A 132 7.16 10.07 8.92
C VAL A 132 8.67 10.31 8.88
N LYS A 133 9.31 10.53 10.04
CA LYS A 133 10.77 10.70 10.11
C LYS A 133 11.47 9.43 9.62
N ASP A 134 11.17 8.30 10.23
CA ASP A 134 11.83 7.01 9.93
C ASP A 134 11.60 6.62 8.46
N LEU A 135 10.37 6.77 7.94
CA LEU A 135 10.06 6.45 6.54
C LEU A 135 10.82 7.34 5.54
N LYS A 136 11.11 8.60 5.89
CA LYS A 136 11.89 9.53 5.05
C LYS A 136 13.39 9.23 5.04
N GLU A 137 13.89 8.45 6.00
CA GLU A 137 15.29 8.04 6.07
C GLU A 137 15.56 6.76 5.25
N ILE A 138 14.54 6.20 4.58
CA ILE A 138 14.66 5.02 3.73
C ILE A 138 14.98 5.44 2.28
N ASP A 139 16.25 5.28 1.89
CA ASP A 139 16.76 5.35 0.50
C ASP A 139 16.84 3.99 -0.19
#